data_AF-A0A109GK53-F1
#
_entry.id   AF-A0A109GK53-F1
#
_cell.length_a   1.000
_cell.length_b   1.000
_cell.length_c   1.000
_cell.angle_alpha   90.00
_cell.angle_beta   90.00
_cell.angle_gamma   90.00
#
_symmetry.space_group_name_H-M   'P 1'
#
loop_
_entity.id
_entity.type
_entity.pdbx_description
1 polymer ?
#
loop_
_entity_poly.entity_id
_entity_poly.type
_entity_poly.pdbx_seq_one_letter_code
_entity_poly.pdbx_strand_id
1 'polypeptide(L)'
;MKAMENGVYATTKLVSESKGGQAVMNINQICELDQYQEATLRTWNANNDFGGRVLNAALGLTGEAGEVADIVKKAIFHGHGFHPAHCPGEENGNTHKLALELGDMLYYISIMAHEMGYTLEDIGKMNISKLATRYPDGFSREASQNRVDVK
;
A
#
# COMPACT_ATOMS: atom_id res chain seq x y z
N MET A 1 -14.05 -40.88 10.64
CA MET A 1 -14.41 -40.30 9.33
C MET A 1 -13.35 -39.26 9.00
N LYS A 2 -12.66 -39.41 7.87
CA LYS A 2 -11.41 -38.73 7.51
C LYS A 2 -11.56 -37.21 7.44
N ALA A 3 -10.69 -36.46 8.12
CA ALA A 3 -10.48 -35.04 7.87
C ALA A 3 -9.65 -34.89 6.59
N MET A 4 -10.07 -33.97 5.72
CA MET A 4 -9.41 -33.62 4.47
C MET A 4 -8.04 -33.00 4.77
N GLU A 5 -6.98 -33.55 4.16
CA GLU A 5 -5.65 -32.93 4.14
C GLU A 5 -5.70 -31.66 3.29
N ASN A 6 -5.60 -30.51 3.95
CA ASN A 6 -5.41 -29.23 3.28
C ASN A 6 -4.01 -29.20 2.66
N GLY A 7 -3.94 -29.26 1.33
CA GLY A 7 -2.72 -29.21 0.49
C GLY A 7 -1.89 -27.93 0.59
N VAL A 8 -2.08 -27.11 1.63
CA VAL A 8 -1.29 -25.91 1.93
C VAL A 8 0.03 -26.27 2.61
N TYR A 9 0.09 -27.37 3.36
CA TYR A 9 1.30 -27.79 4.08
C TYR A 9 2.41 -28.36 3.18
N ALA A 10 2.07 -28.78 1.95
CA ALA A 10 3.04 -29.38 1.03
C ALA A 10 3.88 -28.32 0.28
N THR A 11 3.36 -27.11 0.09
CA THR A 11 4.05 -26.05 -0.67
C THR A 11 5.12 -25.33 0.15
N THR A 12 5.09 -25.47 1.48
CA THR A 12 6.03 -24.80 2.41
C THR A 12 7.44 -25.41 2.40
N LYS A 13 7.69 -26.49 1.66
CA LYS A 13 8.97 -27.23 1.69
C LYS A 13 9.81 -27.21 0.41
N LEU A 14 9.44 -26.40 -0.60
CA LEU A 14 10.16 -26.37 -1.88
C LEU A 14 10.79 -25.03 -2.26
N VAL A 15 10.86 -24.06 -1.34
CA VAL A 15 11.49 -22.75 -1.63
C VAL A 15 12.45 -22.35 -0.52
N SER A 16 13.47 -23.17 -0.24
CA SER A 16 14.55 -22.78 0.69
C SER A 16 15.96 -22.93 0.14
N GLU A 17 16.17 -23.31 -1.12
CA GLU A 17 17.51 -23.51 -1.64
C GLU A 17 17.71 -22.99 -3.06
N SER A 18 17.75 -21.66 -3.23
CA SER A 18 18.70 -21.05 -4.18
C SER A 18 18.83 -19.53 -3.99
N LYS A 19 19.98 -19.15 -3.46
CA LYS A 19 20.83 -18.00 -3.84
C LYS A 19 20.23 -16.59 -3.85
N GLY A 20 20.69 -15.79 -2.87
CA GLY A 20 21.23 -14.46 -3.15
C GLY A 20 20.29 -13.28 -2.94
N GLY A 21 20.21 -12.80 -1.70
CA GLY A 21 20.00 -11.36 -1.42
C GLY A 21 18.71 -10.72 -1.93
N GLN A 22 17.57 -11.39 -1.83
CA GLN A 22 16.27 -10.71 -1.86
C GLN A 22 15.66 -10.82 -0.47
N ALA A 23 15.29 -9.67 0.11
CA ALA A 23 14.54 -9.63 1.35
C ALA A 23 13.22 -10.36 1.13
N VAL A 24 13.16 -11.63 1.56
CA VAL A 24 11.92 -12.39 1.61
C VAL A 24 11.05 -11.68 2.63
N MET A 25 10.12 -10.85 2.18
CA MET A 25 9.17 -10.20 3.08
C MET A 25 8.42 -11.28 3.85
N ASN A 26 8.43 -11.15 5.19
CA ASN A 26 7.75 -12.08 6.06
C ASN A 26 6.22 -11.95 5.87
N ILE A 27 5.62 -12.94 5.20
CA ILE A 27 4.18 -13.02 4.89
C ILE A 27 3.30 -12.92 6.15
N ASN A 28 3.84 -13.17 7.36
CA ASN A 28 3.09 -13.09 8.61
C ASN A 28 2.81 -11.65 9.10
N GLN A 29 3.44 -10.62 8.53
CA GLN A 29 3.13 -9.20 8.85
C GLN A 29 1.90 -8.67 8.10
N ILE A 30 1.33 -9.44 7.17
CA ILE A 30 0.25 -8.99 6.29
C ILE A 30 -1.12 -9.00 7.01
N CYS A 31 -1.28 -9.83 8.05
CA CYS A 31 -2.48 -9.89 8.90
C CYS A 31 -2.85 -8.54 9.58
N GLU A 32 -1.86 -7.66 9.78
CA GLU A 32 -2.06 -6.34 10.41
C GLU A 32 -2.77 -5.33 9.48
N LEU A 33 -2.71 -5.54 8.15
CA LEU A 33 -3.34 -4.63 7.19
C LEU A 33 -4.87 -4.75 7.20
N ASP A 34 -5.38 -5.97 7.36
CA ASP A 34 -6.82 -6.20 7.44
C ASP A 34 -7.38 -5.70 8.76
N GLN A 35 -6.63 -5.83 9.87
CA GLN A 35 -6.99 -5.22 11.15
C GLN A 35 -7.01 -3.69 11.09
N TYR A 36 -6.02 -3.09 10.40
CA TYR A 36 -6.04 -1.66 10.12
C TYR A 36 -7.29 -1.28 9.32
N GLN A 37 -7.63 -2.03 8.27
CA GLN A 37 -8.82 -1.79 7.47
C GLN A 37 -10.09 -1.81 8.33
N GLU A 38 -10.30 -2.84 9.14
CA GLU A 38 -11.43 -2.92 10.08
C GLU A 38 -11.48 -1.71 11.03
N ALA A 39 -10.32 -1.25 11.52
CA ALA A 39 -10.27 -0.07 12.38
C ALA A 39 -10.72 1.21 11.65
N THR A 40 -10.39 1.37 10.36
CA THR A 40 -10.82 2.51 9.53
C THR A 40 -12.32 2.50 9.25
N LEU A 41 -12.94 1.32 9.11
CA LEU A 41 -14.36 1.21 8.81
C LEU A 41 -15.26 1.73 9.93
N ARG A 42 -14.76 1.78 11.18
CA ARG A 42 -15.49 2.39 12.30
C ARG A 42 -15.78 3.89 12.10
N THR A 43 -14.98 4.58 11.29
CA THR A 43 -15.14 6.02 11.02
C THR A 43 -15.71 6.29 9.64
N TRP A 44 -15.99 5.25 8.85
CA TRP A 44 -16.51 5.39 7.50
C TRP A 44 -18.03 5.65 7.50
N ASN A 45 -18.46 6.65 6.73
CA ASN A 45 -19.88 6.93 6.57
C ASN A 45 -20.44 6.15 5.37
N ALA A 46 -21.09 5.02 5.65
CA ALA A 46 -21.71 4.17 4.63
C ALA A 46 -23.11 4.64 4.17
N ASN A 47 -23.57 5.83 4.57
CA ASN A 47 -24.91 6.36 4.23
C ASN A 47 -25.00 6.94 2.81
N ASN A 48 -24.47 6.22 1.82
CA ASN A 48 -24.62 6.49 0.40
C ASN A 48 -24.73 5.17 -0.35
N ASP A 49 -25.18 5.19 -1.60
CA ASP A 49 -25.08 4.02 -2.47
C ASP A 49 -23.62 3.71 -2.82
N PHE A 50 -23.38 2.55 -3.45
CA PHE A 50 -22.03 2.14 -3.83
C PHE A 50 -21.31 3.21 -4.67
N GLY A 51 -22.01 3.82 -5.63
CA GLY A 51 -21.45 4.87 -6.48
C GLY A 51 -20.98 6.09 -5.67
N GLY A 52 -21.80 6.57 -4.74
CA GLY A 52 -21.45 7.69 -3.86
C GLY A 52 -20.29 7.38 -2.92
N ARG A 53 -20.20 6.16 -2.40
CA ARG A 53 -19.10 5.73 -1.53
C ARG A 53 -17.77 5.63 -2.27
N VAL A 54 -17.77 5.03 -3.46
CA VAL A 54 -16.60 4.99 -4.35
C VAL A 54 -16.17 6.40 -4.77
N LEU A 55 -17.12 7.26 -5.13
CA LEU A 55 -16.83 8.65 -5.47
C LEU A 55 -16.18 9.40 -4.29
N ASN A 56 -16.73 9.26 -3.09
CA ASN A 56 -16.19 9.89 -1.89
C ASN A 56 -14.74 9.42 -1.63
N ALA A 57 -14.49 8.10 -1.69
CA ALA A 57 -13.15 7.56 -1.50
C ALA A 57 -12.16 8.04 -2.59
N ALA A 58 -12.59 8.11 -3.85
CA ALA A 58 -11.76 8.59 -4.96
C ALA A 58 -11.39 10.08 -4.83
N LEU A 59 -12.34 10.91 -4.40
CA LEU A 59 -12.10 12.33 -4.14
C LEU A 59 -11.18 12.52 -2.93
N GLY A 60 -11.37 11.73 -1.87
CA GLY A 60 -10.46 11.68 -0.72
C GLY A 60 -9.03 11.39 -1.14
N LEU A 61 -8.80 10.28 -1.87
CA LEU A 61 -7.47 9.95 -2.41
C LEU A 61 -6.82 11.10 -3.18
N THR A 62 -7.63 11.80 -3.99
CA THR A 62 -7.14 12.92 -4.80
C THR A 62 -6.81 14.14 -3.95
N GLY A 63 -7.61 14.42 -2.92
CA GLY A 63 -7.37 15.48 -1.93
C GLY A 63 -6.04 15.29 -1.24
N GLU A 64 -5.83 14.12 -0.63
CA GLU A 64 -4.61 13.84 0.14
C GLU A 64 -3.36 13.81 -0.76
N ALA A 65 -3.49 13.30 -1.98
CA ALA A 65 -2.40 13.39 -2.97
C ALA A 65 -2.05 14.85 -3.33
N GLY A 66 -3.05 15.74 -3.33
CA GLY A 66 -2.86 17.18 -3.51
C GLY A 66 -2.11 17.83 -2.34
N GLU A 67 -2.40 17.42 -1.11
CA GLU A 67 -1.71 17.89 0.09
C GLU A 67 -0.25 17.45 0.11
N VAL A 68 0.00 16.16 -0.20
CA VAL A 68 1.35 15.63 -0.46
C VAL A 68 2.09 16.49 -1.49
N ALA A 69 1.44 16.77 -2.63
CA ALA A 69 2.05 17.57 -3.70
C ALA A 69 2.37 19.00 -3.24
N ASP A 70 1.52 19.63 -2.44
CA ASP A 70 1.74 20.98 -1.94
C ASP A 70 2.91 21.04 -0.96
N ILE A 71 3.04 20.08 -0.05
CA ILE A 71 4.17 19.98 0.88
C ILE A 71 5.49 19.81 0.11
N VAL A 72 5.53 18.88 -0.85
CA VAL A 72 6.73 18.63 -1.68
C VAL A 72 7.06 19.87 -2.52
N LYS A 73 6.06 20.51 -3.12
CA LYS A 73 6.25 21.74 -3.91
C LYS A 73 6.85 22.85 -3.06
N LYS A 74 6.34 23.08 -1.84
CA LYS A 74 6.88 24.07 -0.90
C LYS A 74 8.31 23.74 -0.48
N ALA A 75 8.59 22.47 -0.20
CA ALA A 75 9.93 22.00 0.17
C ALA A 75 10.97 22.29 -0.94
N ILE A 76 10.64 21.95 -2.19
CA ILE A 76 11.56 22.03 -3.33
C ILE A 76 11.59 23.42 -3.99
N PHE A 77 10.43 23.98 -4.32
CA PHE A 77 10.34 25.18 -5.16
C PHE A 77 10.21 26.48 -4.39
N HIS A 78 9.80 26.45 -3.11
CA HIS A 78 9.70 27.65 -2.27
C HIS A 78 10.84 27.73 -1.23
N GLY A 79 11.84 26.85 -1.30
CA GLY A 79 13.03 26.91 -0.46
C GLY A 79 12.82 26.51 1.01
N HIS A 80 11.71 25.85 1.33
CA HIS A 80 11.46 25.40 2.70
C HIS A 80 12.33 24.19 3.10
N GLY A 81 12.88 23.44 2.14
CA GLY A 81 13.61 22.19 2.37
C GLY A 81 12.75 21.11 3.03
N PHE A 82 13.33 19.93 3.27
CA PHE A 82 12.71 18.89 4.11
C PHE A 82 13.35 18.93 5.50
N HIS A 83 12.55 19.26 6.51
CA HIS A 83 13.06 19.53 7.85
C HIS A 83 12.26 18.75 8.91
N PRO A 84 12.92 17.81 9.62
CA PRO A 84 14.23 17.23 9.27
C PRO A 84 14.09 16.30 8.05
N ALA A 85 15.17 16.06 7.29
CA ALA A 85 15.09 15.26 6.06
C ALA A 85 14.58 13.82 6.27
N HIS A 86 14.82 13.27 7.47
CA HIS A 86 14.29 11.99 7.95
C HIS A 86 13.85 12.16 9.40
N CYS A 87 12.58 11.90 9.71
CA CYS A 87 11.99 12.33 10.97
C CYS A 87 11.20 11.26 11.77
N PRO A 88 11.64 9.99 11.92
CA PRO A 88 10.93 9.08 12.82
C PRO A 88 10.90 9.68 14.24
N GLY A 89 9.70 10.04 14.73
CA GLY A 89 9.48 10.60 16.07
C GLY A 89 9.65 12.12 16.22
N GLU A 90 9.84 12.89 15.15
CA GLU A 90 9.77 14.37 15.20
C GLU A 90 8.43 14.82 14.60
N GLU A 91 7.69 15.65 15.33
CA GLU A 91 6.30 16.00 14.99
C GLU A 91 6.15 17.42 14.42
N ASN A 92 7.15 18.29 14.56
CA ASN A 92 7.04 19.69 14.13
C ASN A 92 7.47 19.93 12.67
N GLY A 93 8.04 18.91 12.03
CA GLY A 93 8.63 18.99 10.69
C GLY A 93 7.62 18.89 9.55
N ASN A 94 7.98 19.42 8.37
CA ASN A 94 7.15 19.23 7.17
C ASN A 94 7.18 17.79 6.63
N THR A 95 8.21 17.01 6.98
CA THR A 95 8.27 15.57 6.74
C THR A 95 7.29 14.78 7.60
N HIS A 96 6.98 15.26 8.82
CA HIS A 96 5.94 14.66 9.64
C HIS A 96 4.57 14.91 9.05
N LYS A 97 4.29 16.16 8.63
CA LYS A 97 3.06 16.49 7.90
C LYS A 97 2.89 15.61 6.67
N LEU A 98 3.95 15.46 5.88
CA LEU A 98 3.94 14.54 4.73
C LEU A 98 3.57 13.11 5.13
N ALA A 99 4.07 12.61 6.27
CA ALA A 99 3.73 11.29 6.78
C ALA A 99 2.25 11.18 7.22
N LEU A 100 1.66 12.24 7.77
CA LEU A 100 0.24 12.30 8.09
C LEU A 100 -0.61 12.19 6.82
N GLU A 101 -0.30 12.96 5.78
CA GLU A 101 -1.01 12.88 4.50
C GLU A 101 -0.91 11.48 3.85
N LEU A 102 0.24 10.82 3.98
CA LEU A 102 0.39 9.43 3.54
C LEU A 102 -0.49 8.46 4.35
N GLY A 103 -0.72 8.75 5.64
CA GLY A 103 -1.67 8.03 6.48
C GLY A 103 -3.11 8.23 6.03
N ASP A 104 -3.50 9.44 5.68
CA ASP A 104 -4.84 9.76 5.16
C ASP A 104 -5.06 9.13 3.77
N MET A 105 -4.03 9.08 2.93
CA MET A 105 -4.06 8.28 1.70
C MET A 105 -4.30 6.79 2.02
N LEU A 106 -3.60 6.22 3.01
CA LEU A 106 -3.79 4.82 3.40
C LEU A 106 -5.22 4.57 3.91
N TYR A 107 -5.81 5.52 4.63
CA TYR A 107 -7.21 5.46 5.04
C TYR A 107 -8.13 5.34 3.82
N TYR A 108 -8.03 6.23 2.82
CA TYR A 108 -8.90 6.15 1.66
C TYR A 108 -8.61 4.94 0.75
N ILE A 109 -7.37 4.45 0.69
CA ILE A 109 -7.04 3.18 0.01
C ILE A 109 -7.78 2.02 0.70
N SER A 110 -7.74 2.00 2.04
CA SER A 110 -8.42 0.99 2.85
C SER A 110 -9.94 0.99 2.62
N ILE A 111 -10.56 2.18 2.64
CA ILE A 111 -11.99 2.34 2.35
C ILE A 111 -12.32 1.89 0.93
N MET A 112 -11.57 2.34 -0.07
CA MET A 112 -11.80 1.98 -1.47
C MET A 112 -11.69 0.45 -1.67
N ALA A 113 -10.70 -0.18 -1.05
CA ALA A 113 -10.53 -1.64 -1.10
C ALA A 113 -11.77 -2.34 -0.55
N HIS A 114 -12.24 -1.93 0.63
CA HIS A 114 -13.44 -2.50 1.26
C HIS A 114 -14.68 -2.34 0.38
N GLU A 115 -14.92 -1.14 -0.13
CA GLU A 115 -16.07 -0.87 -1.01
C GLU A 115 -16.04 -1.72 -2.28
N MET A 116 -14.85 -1.98 -2.82
CA MET A 116 -14.64 -2.85 -3.99
C MET A 116 -14.69 -4.36 -3.65
N GLY A 117 -14.84 -4.74 -2.38
CA GLY A 117 -14.90 -6.13 -1.93
C GLY A 117 -13.54 -6.81 -1.79
N TYR A 118 -12.46 -6.04 -1.62
CA TYR A 118 -11.11 -6.53 -1.38
C TYR A 118 -10.66 -6.23 0.05
N THR A 119 -9.84 -7.11 0.62
CA THR A 119 -9.11 -6.76 1.83
C THR A 119 -7.92 -5.87 1.48
N LEU A 120 -7.41 -5.11 2.46
CA LEU A 120 -6.20 -4.31 2.23
C LEU A 120 -4.98 -5.20 1.99
N GLU A 121 -4.94 -6.39 2.61
CA GLU A 121 -3.99 -7.46 2.30
C GLU A 121 -4.05 -7.89 0.82
N ASP A 122 -5.24 -8.07 0.24
CA ASP A 122 -5.41 -8.42 -1.18
C ASP A 122 -4.79 -7.36 -2.09
N ILE A 123 -5.05 -6.07 -1.82
CA ILE A 123 -4.46 -4.95 -2.57
C ILE A 123 -2.93 -5.00 -2.52
N GLY A 124 -2.37 -5.25 -1.33
CA GLY A 124 -0.93 -5.41 -1.13
C GLY A 124 -0.35 -6.58 -1.93
N LYS A 125 -0.95 -7.77 -1.83
CA LYS A 125 -0.52 -8.99 -2.55
C LYS A 125 -0.57 -8.80 -4.06
N MET A 126 -1.66 -8.24 -4.58
CA MET A 126 -1.80 -7.94 -6.00
C MET A 126 -0.73 -6.96 -6.48
N ASN A 127 -0.40 -5.94 -5.67
CA ASN A 127 0.66 -5.00 -5.99
C ASN A 127 2.04 -5.68 -6.05
N ILE A 128 2.40 -6.46 -5.02
CA ILE A 128 3.69 -7.16 -4.96
C ILE A 128 3.83 -8.16 -6.11
N SER A 129 2.81 -8.97 -6.39
CA SER A 129 2.84 -9.94 -7.49
C SER A 129 3.06 -9.26 -8.86
N LYS A 130 2.35 -8.15 -9.09
CA LYS A 130 2.52 -7.33 -10.30
C LYS A 130 3.94 -6.74 -10.40
N LEU A 131 4.48 -6.20 -9.30
CA LEU A 131 5.82 -5.62 -9.28
C LEU A 131 6.91 -6.67 -9.42
N ALA A 132 6.78 -7.85 -8.81
CA ALA A 132 7.72 -8.97 -8.95
C ALA A 132 7.74 -9.48 -10.40
N THR A 133 6.58 -9.51 -11.07
CA THR A 133 6.49 -9.83 -12.49
C THR A 133 7.23 -8.80 -13.35
N ARG A 134 7.08 -7.51 -13.04
CA ARG A 134 7.74 -6.43 -13.79
C ARG A 134 9.24 -6.35 -13.51
N TYR A 135 9.65 -6.55 -12.27
CA TYR A 135 11.00 -6.28 -11.77
C TYR A 135 11.59 -7.51 -11.05
N PRO A 136 11.83 -8.64 -11.74
CA PRO A 136 12.31 -9.87 -11.11
C PRO A 136 13.65 -9.69 -10.38
N ASP A 137 14.53 -8.86 -10.92
CA ASP A 137 15.86 -8.55 -10.37
C ASP A 137 15.93 -7.15 -9.74
N GLY A 138 14.76 -6.57 -9.38
CA GLY A 138 14.65 -5.18 -8.93
C GLY A 138 14.46 -4.17 -10.06
N PHE A 139 14.45 -2.89 -9.70
CA PHE A 139 14.13 -1.82 -10.66
C PHE A 139 15.15 -1.74 -11.80
N SER A 140 14.66 -1.71 -13.04
CA SER A 140 15.44 -1.33 -14.22
C SER A 140 14.64 -0.39 -15.12
N ARG A 141 15.33 0.55 -15.78
CA ARG A 141 14.69 1.47 -16.74
C ARG A 141 14.06 0.70 -17.91
N GLU A 142 14.72 -0.35 -18.38
CA GLU A 142 14.25 -1.21 -19.46
C GLU A 142 12.93 -1.89 -19.10
N ALA A 143 12.83 -2.53 -17.92
CA ALA A 143 11.59 -3.16 -17.47
C ALA A 143 10.47 -2.14 -17.17
N SER A 144 10.83 -0.91 -16.77
CA SER A 144 9.87 0.18 -16.60
C SER A 144 9.25 0.62 -17.94
N GLN A 145 10.02 0.57 -19.03
CA GLN A 145 9.55 0.86 -20.38
C GLN A 145 8.80 -0.34 -20.99
N ASN A 146 9.36 -1.53 -20.88
CA ASN A 146 8.85 -2.80 -21.42
C ASN A 146 7.96 -3.52 -20.39
N ARG A 147 6.87 -2.88 -19.95
CA ARG A 147 5.99 -3.35 -18.87
C ARG A 147 5.30 -4.70 -19.15
N VAL A 148 6.00 -5.80 -18.90
CA VAL A 148 5.53 -7.19 -19.16
C VAL A 148 4.33 -7.63 -18.31
N ASP A 149 4.01 -6.89 -17.24
CA ASP A 149 2.91 -7.18 -16.33
C ASP A 149 1.55 -6.64 -16.83
N VAL A 150 1.55 -5.83 -17.89
CA VAL A 150 0.35 -5.28 -18.52
C VAL A 150 0.11 -6.06 -19.80
N LYS A 151 -1.06 -6.72 -19.91
CA LYS A 151 -1.54 -7.32 -21.16
C LYS A 151 -2.17 -6.26 -22.06
#